data_AF-A0A1L7CT59-F1
#
_entry.id   AF-A0A1L7CT59-F1
#
_cell.length_a   1.000
_cell.length_b   1.000
_cell.length_c   1.000
_cell.angle_alpha   90.00
_cell.angle_beta   90.00
_cell.angle_gamma   90.00
#
_symmetry.space_group_name_H-M   'P 1'
#
loop_
_entity.id
_entity.type
_entity.pdbx_description
1 polymer ?
#
loop_
_entity_poly.entity_id
_entity_poly.type
_entity_poly.pdbx_seq_one_letter_code
_entity_poly.pdbx_strand_id
1 'polypeptide(L)'
;METLAGSYVIGLIGGALFVIAFAGLNFGLLKSDSYIYQGLNFLGGAAFVYTAIKPFNVGLFVTEFVWAVVGLYGIWLAYRTSRRRSEAPTAEEVPPNTPA
;
A
#
# COMPACT_ATOMS: atom_id res chain seq x y z
N MET A 1 -6.45 -20.91 23.37
CA MET A 1 -5.44 -21.47 22.45
C MET A 1 -5.78 -21.19 20.99
N GLU A 2 -7.03 -21.36 20.55
CA GLU A 2 -7.45 -21.06 19.16
C GLU A 2 -7.16 -19.63 18.69
N THR A 3 -7.33 -18.62 19.56
CA THR A 3 -7.01 -17.22 19.25
C THR A 3 -5.51 -16.97 19.01
N LEU A 4 -4.64 -17.78 19.61
CA LEU A 4 -3.18 -17.69 19.41
C LEU A 4 -2.80 -18.32 18.06
N ALA A 5 -3.39 -19.47 17.73
CA ALA A 5 -3.19 -20.14 16.44
C ALA A 5 -3.59 -19.23 15.26
N GLY A 6 -4.74 -18.55 15.36
CA GLY A 6 -5.18 -17.58 14.35
C GLY A 6 -4.22 -16.39 14.21
N SER A 7 -3.61 -15.94 15.32
CA SER A 7 -2.67 -14.81 15.30
C SER A 7 -1.36 -15.16 14.58
N TYR A 8 -0.88 -16.40 14.68
CA TYR A 8 0.31 -16.83 13.92
C TYR A 8 0.05 -16.84 12.42
N VAL A 9 -1.10 -17.35 11.99
CA VAL A 9 -1.45 -17.36 10.56
C VAL A 9 -1.56 -15.93 10.02
N ILE A 10 -2.22 -15.04 10.76
CA ILE A 10 -2.35 -13.63 10.38
C ILE A 10 -0.98 -12.92 10.36
N GLY A 11 -0.12 -13.20 11.33
CA GLY A 11 1.25 -12.68 11.35
C GLY A 11 2.10 -13.17 10.18
N LEU A 12 1.96 -14.45 9.79
CA LEU A 12 2.65 -15.00 8.61
C LEU A 12 2.14 -14.35 7.31
N ILE A 13 0.83 -14.14 7.19
CA ILE A 13 0.25 -13.41 6.06
C ILE A 13 0.78 -11.98 6.04
N GLY A 14 0.73 -11.26 7.17
CA GLY A 14 1.24 -9.90 7.28
C GLY A 14 2.72 -9.77 6.91
N GLY A 15 3.54 -10.68 7.44
CA GLY A 15 4.97 -10.77 7.11
C GLY A 15 5.21 -11.06 5.64
N ALA A 16 4.47 -12.00 5.04
CA ALA A 16 4.57 -12.30 3.62
C ALA A 16 4.22 -11.09 2.75
N LEU A 17 3.17 -10.34 3.10
CA LEU A 17 2.79 -9.12 2.39
C LEU A 17 3.89 -8.06 2.44
N PHE A 18 4.52 -7.84 3.59
CA PHE A 18 5.65 -6.93 3.71
C PHE A 18 6.87 -7.39 2.91
N VAL A 19 7.21 -8.68 2.96
CA VAL A 19 8.32 -9.23 2.17
C VAL A 19 8.07 -9.08 0.68
N ILE A 20 6.86 -9.36 0.21
CA ILE A 20 6.48 -9.16 -1.21
C ILE A 20 6.56 -7.69 -1.60
N ALA A 21 6.06 -6.77 -0.75
CA ALA A 21 6.15 -5.33 -1.00
C ALA A 21 7.61 -4.85 -1.08
N PHE A 22 8.43 -5.26 -0.11
CA PHE A 22 9.84 -4.91 -0.04
C PHE A 22 10.63 -5.50 -1.20
N ALA A 23 10.46 -6.78 -1.50
CA ALA A 23 11.10 -7.44 -2.63
C ALA A 23 10.68 -6.79 -3.95
N GLY A 24 9.39 -6.55 -4.15
CA GLY A 24 8.86 -5.88 -5.33
C GLY A 24 9.46 -4.48 -5.53
N LEU A 25 9.60 -3.70 -4.45
CA LEU A 25 10.25 -2.39 -4.52
C LEU A 25 11.75 -2.50 -4.84
N ASN A 26 12.48 -3.40 -4.17
CA ASN A 26 13.93 -3.53 -4.33
C ASN A 26 14.32 -4.10 -5.70
N PHE A 27 13.51 -5.01 -6.25
CA PHE A 27 13.72 -5.54 -7.60
C PHE A 27 13.19 -4.60 -8.70
N GLY A 28 12.66 -3.42 -8.35
CA GLY A 28 12.13 -2.45 -9.31
C GLY A 28 10.82 -2.89 -9.98
N LEU A 29 10.16 -3.92 -9.46
CA LEU A 29 8.88 -4.44 -9.95
C LEU A 29 7.70 -3.56 -9.50
N LEU A 30 7.84 -2.92 -8.34
CA LEU A 30 6.87 -2.01 -7.77
C LEU A 30 7.48 -0.63 -7.58
N LYS A 31 6.65 0.41 -7.68
CA LYS A 31 7.02 1.79 -7.34
C LYS A 31 6.43 2.16 -5.99
N SER A 32 7.12 3.04 -5.27
CA SER A 32 6.65 3.54 -3.97
C SER A 32 5.33 4.31 -4.06
N ASP A 33 5.02 4.93 -5.20
CA ASP A 33 3.76 5.62 -5.46
C ASP A 33 2.66 4.72 -6.02
N SER A 34 2.93 3.42 -6.20
CA SER A 34 1.97 2.49 -6.77
C SER A 34 0.96 2.00 -5.74
N TYR A 35 -0.29 1.84 -6.17
CA TYR A 35 -1.36 1.29 -5.36
C TYR A 35 -1.07 -0.09 -4.79
N ILE A 36 -0.42 -0.96 -5.57
CA ILE A 36 -0.11 -2.33 -5.15
C ILE A 36 0.89 -2.29 -3.99
N TYR A 37 1.96 -1.50 -4.11
CA TYR A 37 2.94 -1.35 -3.04
C TYR A 37 2.32 -0.79 -1.75
N GLN A 38 1.53 0.28 -1.87
CA GLN A 38 0.89 0.90 -0.71
C GLN A 38 -0.19 0.01 -0.09
N GLY A 39 -0.93 -0.74 -0.93
CA GLY A 39 -1.90 -1.75 -0.51
C GLY A 39 -1.28 -2.89 0.27
N LEU A 40 -0.18 -3.46 -0.22
CA LEU A 40 0.55 -4.52 0.49
C LEU A 40 1.07 -4.05 1.85
N ASN A 41 1.62 -2.82 1.92
CA ASN A 41 2.06 -2.23 3.18
C ASN A 41 0.92 -2.00 4.17
N PHE A 42 -0.22 -1.46 3.70
CA PHE A 42 -1.39 -1.26 4.55
C PHE A 42 -1.93 -2.58 5.11
N LEU A 43 -2.09 -3.59 4.26
CA LEU A 43 -2.61 -4.89 4.67
C LEU A 43 -1.63 -5.63 5.60
N GLY A 44 -0.32 -5.55 5.34
CA GLY A 44 0.72 -6.08 6.22
C GLY A 44 0.66 -5.44 7.61
N GLY A 45 0.64 -4.10 7.67
CA GLY A 45 0.57 -3.37 8.93
C GLY A 45 -0.73 -3.65 9.69
N ALA A 46 -1.88 -3.65 9.01
CA ALA A 46 -3.17 -3.97 9.62
C ALA A 46 -3.21 -5.40 10.21
N ALA A 47 -2.59 -6.37 9.52
CA ALA A 47 -2.45 -7.73 10.03
C ALA A 47 -1.62 -7.76 11.32
N PHE A 48 -0.47 -7.07 11.36
CA PHE A 48 0.34 -7.04 12.58
C PHE A 48 -0.29 -6.24 13.72
N VAL A 49 -1.00 -5.15 13.44
CA VAL A 49 -1.83 -4.45 14.44
C VAL A 49 -2.78 -5.44 15.11
N TYR A 50 -3.47 -6.28 14.33
CA TYR A 50 -4.36 -7.30 14.88
C TYR A 50 -3.61 -8.29 15.80
N THR A 51 -2.44 -8.78 15.37
CA THR A 51 -1.63 -9.70 16.20
C THR A 51 -1.14 -9.05 17.50
N ALA A 52 -0.94 -7.73 17.49
CA ALA A 52 -0.45 -6.98 18.63
C ALA A 52 -1.50 -6.74 19.72
N ILE A 53 -2.78 -7.10 19.52
CA ILE A 53 -3.85 -6.86 20.50
C ILE A 53 -3.87 -7.92 21.62
N LYS A 54 -3.50 -9.18 21.33
CA LYS A 54 -3.58 -10.29 22.30
C LYS A 54 -2.42 -11.30 22.16
N PRO A 55 -1.45 -11.32 23.10
CA PRO A 55 -1.28 -10.36 24.20
C PRO A 55 -0.96 -8.95 23.67
N PHE A 56 -1.33 -7.92 24.44
CA PHE A 56 -1.11 -6.55 23.98
C PHE A 56 0.39 -6.23 23.95
N ASN A 57 0.92 -5.99 22.75
CA ASN A 57 2.28 -5.55 22.53
C ASN A 57 2.25 -4.09 22.07
N VAL A 58 2.50 -3.16 22.99
CA VAL A 58 2.44 -1.72 22.71
C VAL A 58 3.40 -1.30 21.60
N GLY A 59 4.64 -1.81 21.63
CA GLY A 59 5.67 -1.43 20.66
C GLY A 59 5.30 -1.87 19.24
N LEU A 60 4.84 -3.12 19.10
CA LEU A 60 4.36 -3.65 17.82
C LEU A 60 3.10 -2.90 17.38
N PHE A 61 2.13 -2.71 18.28
CA PHE A 61 0.87 -2.05 17.97
C PHE A 61 1.09 -0.64 17.43
N VAL A 62 1.87 0.20 18.12
CA VAL A 62 2.12 1.59 17.70
C VAL A 62 2.86 1.63 16.37
N THR A 63 3.91 0.83 16.22
CA THR A 63 4.74 0.82 15.00
C THR A 63 3.90 0.43 13.78
N GLU A 64 3.14 -0.65 13.90
CA GLU A 64 2.35 -1.21 12.79
C GLU A 64 1.10 -0.39 12.51
N PHE A 65 0.53 0.25 13.53
CA PHE A 65 -0.58 1.19 13.35
C PHE A 65 -0.14 2.41 12.55
N VAL A 66 0.99 3.02 12.92
CA VAL A 66 1.56 4.15 12.15
C VAL A 66 1.90 3.70 10.73
N TRP A 67 2.50 2.52 10.57
CA TRP A 67 2.83 1.96 9.25
C TRP A 67 1.57 1.79 8.38
N ALA A 68 0.50 1.22 8.94
CA ALA A 68 -0.77 1.06 8.25
C ALA A 68 -1.37 2.42 7.85
N VAL A 69 -1.35 3.42 8.74
CA VAL A 69 -1.83 4.78 8.42
C VAL A 69 -1.03 5.41 7.27
N VAL A 70 0.30 5.26 7.27
CA VAL A 70 1.15 5.73 6.17
C VAL A 70 0.82 5.01 4.86
N GLY A 71 0.64 3.69 4.89
CA GLY A 71 0.22 2.91 3.72
C GLY A 71 -1.13 3.36 3.18
N LEU A 72 -2.11 3.59 4.06
CA LEU A 72 -3.44 4.09 3.70
C LEU A 72 -3.37 5.49 3.06
N TYR A 73 -2.53 6.37 3.60
CA TYR A 73 -2.27 7.68 3.01
C TYR A 73 -1.64 7.55 1.61
N GLY A 74 -0.69 6.62 1.44
CA GLY A 74 -0.08 6.31 0.14
C GLY A 74 -1.11 5.82 -0.90
N ILE A 75 -2.05 4.95 -0.50
CA ILE A 75 -3.17 4.51 -1.37
C ILE A 75 -4.01 5.71 -1.80
N TRP A 76 -4.38 6.59 -0.87
CA TRP A 76 -5.16 7.78 -1.17
C TRP A 76 -4.44 8.72 -2.16
N LEU A 77 -3.13 8.91 -1.97
CA LEU A 77 -2.32 9.74 -2.85
C LEU A 77 -2.18 9.14 -4.27
N ALA A 78 -1.96 7.83 -4.36
CA ALA A 78 -1.95 7.10 -5.63
C ALA A 78 -3.28 7.28 -6.37
N TYR A 79 -4.40 7.23 -5.64
CA TYR A 79 -5.74 7.45 -6.19
C TYR A 79 -5.97 8.82 -6.77
N ARG A 80 -5.53 9.85 -6.05
CA ARG A 80 -5.67 11.21 -6.53
C ARG A 80 -4.83 11.46 -7.78
N THR A 81 -3.64 10.85 -7.86
CA THR A 81 -2.72 11.05 -8.99
C THR A 81 -3.18 10.34 -10.26
N SER A 82 -3.71 9.11 -10.16
CA SER A 82 -4.25 8.38 -11.31
C SER A 82 -5.43 9.10 -11.97
N ARG A 83 -6.33 9.70 -11.17
CA ARG A 83 -7.45 10.51 -11.68
C ARG A 83 -6.99 11.69 -12.55
N ARG A 84 -5.98 12.44 -12.08
CA ARG A 84 -5.46 13.61 -12.81
C ARG A 84 -4.84 13.27 -14.15
N ARG A 85 -4.28 12.06 -14.30
CA ARG A 85 -3.67 11.62 -15.56
C ARG A 85 -4.72 11.23 -16.61
N SER A 86 -5.89 10.78 -16.16
CA SER A 86 -7.03 10.48 -17.04
C SER A 86 -7.80 11.73 -17.48
N GLU A 87 -7.72 12.82 -16.72
CA GLU A 87 -8.37 14.11 -17.03
C GLU A 87 -7.47 15.07 -17.83
N ALA A 88 -6.23 14.66 -18.16
CA ALA A 88 -5.37 15.47 -19.01
C ALA A 88 -6.01 15.59 -20.42
N PRO A 89 -6.22 16.81 -20.94
CA PRO A 89 -6.86 17.01 -22.24
C PRO A 89 -6.11 16.22 -23.32
N THR A 90 -6.84 15.44 -24.11
CA THR A 90 -6.37 14.90 -25.38
C THR A 90 -5.80 16.06 -26.19
N ALA A 91 -4.47 16.07 -26.34
CA ALA A 91 -3.71 17.03 -27.15
C ALA A 91 -3.96 16.83 -28.66
N GLU A 92 -5.20 16.59 -29.04
CA GLU A 92 -5.67 16.31 -30.39
C GLU A 92 -6.57 17.44 -30.93
N GLU A 93 -6.80 18.49 -30.15
CA GLU A 93 -7.40 19.74 -30.65
C GLU A 93 -6.31 20.72 -31.14
N VAL A 94 -5.38 20.23 -31.98
CA VAL A 94 -4.60 21.11 -32.87
C VAL A 94 -5.32 21.08 -34.22
N PRO A 95 -6.10 22.12 -34.59
CA PRO A 95 -6.84 22.12 -35.84
C PRO A 95 -5.89 21.99 -37.04
N PRO A 96 -6.21 21.13 -38.03
CA PRO A 96 -5.36 20.86 -39.17
C PRO A 96 -5.46 21.99 -40.20
N ASN A 97 -4.87 23.15 -39.93
CA ASN A 97 -4.71 24.23 -40.91
C ASN A 97 -3.90 25.42 -40.37
N THR A 98 -2.57 25.28 -40.37
CA THR A 98 -1.69 26.42 -40.63
C THR A 98 -1.25 26.31 -42.09
N PRO A 99 -1.72 27.18 -43.01
CA PRO A 99 -1.20 27.20 -44.37
C PRO A 99 0.30 27.59 -44.37
N ALA A 100 1.01 27.02 -45.35
CA ALA A 100 2.47 26.98 -45.50
C ALA A 100 3.18 28.34 -45.50
#